data_AF-A0A9C9G8H7-F1
#
_entry.id   AF-A0A9C9G8H7-F1
#
_cell.length_a   1.000
_cell.length_b   1.000
_cell.length_c   1.000
_cell.angle_alpha   90.00
_cell.angle_beta   90.00
_cell.angle_gamma   90.00
#
_symmetry.space_group_name_H-M   'P 1'
#
loop_
_entity.id
_entity.type
_entity.pdbx_description
1 polymer ?
#
loop_
_entity_poly.entity_id
_entity_poly.type
_entity_poly.pdbx_seq_one_letter_code
_entity_poly.pdbx_strand_id
1 'polypeptide(L)'
;LEVTRKGLGATAIIDNDNVVQGIFTDGDLRRALDRAVDLNTTPIDELMTRDCTLISPGLLAAEALQIMENGKFNALLVVDDNKRLVGALNMHDLLRAGVV
;
A
#
# COMPACT_ATOMS: atom_id res chain seq x y z
N LEU A 1 -6.61 -2.48 14.98
CA LEU A 1 -5.95 -1.70 13.89
C LEU A 1 -5.79 -2.61 12.68
N GLU A 2 -6.36 -2.24 11.55
CA GLU A 2 -6.44 -3.10 10.35
C GLU A 2 -5.08 -3.31 9.67
N VAL A 3 -4.24 -2.27 9.65
CA VAL A 3 -2.90 -2.28 9.05
C VAL A 3 -1.98 -3.35 9.66
N THR A 4 -1.97 -3.46 10.99
CA THR A 4 -1.21 -4.48 11.72
C THR A 4 -1.81 -5.89 11.55
N ARG A 5 -3.14 -6.01 11.40
CA ARG A 5 -3.84 -7.31 11.37
C ARG A 5 -3.60 -8.10 10.09
N LYS A 6 -3.33 -7.42 8.97
CA LYS A 6 -3.10 -8.06 7.67
C LYS A 6 -1.63 -8.40 7.40
N GLY A 7 -0.71 -8.05 8.30
CA GLY A 7 0.73 -8.36 8.17
C GLY A 7 1.47 -7.61 7.04
N LEU A 8 0.76 -6.82 6.23
CA LEU A 8 1.33 -6.05 5.11
C LEU A 8 1.96 -4.72 5.54
N GLY A 9 1.62 -4.19 6.71
CA GLY A 9 2.01 -2.82 7.12
C GLY A 9 1.36 -1.71 6.26
N ALA A 10 0.35 -2.08 5.46
CA ALA A 10 -0.39 -1.20 4.58
C ALA A 10 -1.86 -1.63 4.43
N THR A 11 -2.73 -0.71 4.06
CA THR A 11 -4.14 -0.93 3.72
C THR A 11 -4.50 -0.09 2.50
N ALA A 12 -5.13 -0.70 1.51
CA ALA A 12 -5.64 -0.02 0.33
C ALA A 12 -6.97 0.68 0.66
N ILE A 13 -7.16 1.88 0.11
CA ILE A 13 -8.43 2.59 0.12
C ILE A 13 -9.00 2.46 -1.30
N ILE A 14 -10.23 1.99 -1.39
CA ILE A 14 -10.94 1.74 -2.65
C ILE A 14 -12.31 2.42 -2.60
N ASP A 15 -12.87 2.71 -3.78
CA ASP A 15 -14.28 3.10 -3.89
C ASP A 15 -15.21 1.87 -3.98
N ASN A 16 -16.49 2.12 -4.22
CA ASN A 16 -17.51 1.07 -4.33
C ASN A 16 -17.34 0.16 -5.56
N ASP A 17 -16.55 0.58 -6.55
CA ASP A 17 -16.26 -0.16 -7.78
C ASP A 17 -14.91 -0.91 -7.72
N ASN A 18 -14.33 -1.02 -6.50
CA ASN A 18 -13.00 -1.56 -6.19
C ASN A 18 -11.83 -0.77 -6.79
N VAL A 19 -12.04 0.45 -7.28
CA VAL A 19 -10.98 1.27 -7.86
C VAL A 19 -10.15 1.88 -6.74
N VAL A 20 -8.82 1.73 -6.83
CA VAL A 20 -7.88 2.25 -5.83
C VAL A 20 -7.90 3.78 -5.80
N GLN A 21 -8.16 4.32 -4.61
CA GLN A 21 -8.13 5.77 -4.31
C GLN A 21 -6.87 6.18 -3.56
N GLY A 22 -6.19 5.24 -2.90
CA GLY A 22 -4.94 5.48 -2.20
C GLY A 22 -4.49 4.31 -1.34
N ILE A 23 -3.42 4.54 -0.58
CA ILE A 23 -2.88 3.58 0.40
C ILE A 23 -2.61 4.30 1.72
N PHE A 24 -2.83 3.60 2.83
CA PHE A 24 -2.47 4.06 4.17
C PHE A 24 -1.59 3.02 4.85
N THR A 25 -0.44 3.45 5.35
CA THR A 25 0.61 2.57 5.90
C THR A 25 0.88 2.85 7.37
N ASP A 26 1.59 1.95 8.05
CA ASP A 26 2.08 2.22 9.41
C ASP A 26 3.00 3.46 9.46
N GLY A 27 3.69 3.77 8.35
CA GLY A 27 4.48 4.99 8.21
C GLY A 27 3.61 6.25 8.18
N ASP A 28 2.46 6.21 7.51
CA ASP A 28 1.47 7.30 7.53
C ASP A 28 0.88 7.46 8.92
N LEU A 29 0.50 6.35 9.57
CA LEU A 29 0.00 6.33 10.94
C LEU A 29 0.99 7.00 11.90
N ARG A 30 2.26 6.59 11.86
CA ARG A 30 3.32 7.20 12.68
C ARG A 30 3.42 8.71 12.42
N ARG A 31 3.42 9.15 11.16
CA ARG A 31 3.48 10.57 10.80
C ARG A 31 2.26 11.36 11.28
N ALA A 32 1.07 10.76 11.23
CA ALA A 32 -0.16 11.39 11.70
C ALA A 32 -0.15 11.57 13.23
N LEU A 33 0.35 10.57 13.96
CA LEU A 33 0.58 10.65 15.40
C LEU A 33 1.62 11.73 15.76
N ASP A 34 2.73 11.79 15.04
CA ASP A 34 3.79 12.81 15.24
C ASP A 34 3.24 14.24 15.05
N ARG A 35 2.21 14.40 14.22
CA ARG A 35 1.52 15.69 13.96
C ARG A 35 0.36 15.97 14.89
N ALA A 36 0.11 15.11 15.90
CA ALA A 36 -1.03 15.19 16.81
C ALA A 36 -2.39 15.28 16.09
N VAL A 37 -2.52 14.60 14.95
CA VAL A 37 -3.79 14.50 14.23
C VAL A 37 -4.76 13.63 15.03
N ASP A 38 -6.01 14.08 15.18
CA ASP A 38 -7.05 13.26 15.80
C ASP A 38 -7.53 12.18 14.81
N LEU A 39 -6.95 10.99 14.94
CA LEU A 39 -7.26 9.83 14.10
C LEU A 39 -8.71 9.34 14.23
N ASN A 40 -9.45 9.77 15.26
CA ASN A 40 -10.84 9.34 15.45
C ASN A 40 -11.82 10.15 14.60
N THR A 41 -11.45 11.39 14.26
CA THR A 41 -12.32 12.34 13.56
C THR A 41 -11.81 12.69 12.18
N THR A 42 -10.50 12.56 11.94
CA THR A 42 -9.89 12.85 10.64
C THR A 42 -10.26 11.77 9.64
N PRO A 43 -10.89 12.12 8.50
CA PRO A 43 -11.25 11.14 7.49
C PRO A 43 -10.01 10.58 6.79
N ILE A 44 -10.09 9.31 6.37
CA ILE A 44 -8.93 8.60 5.80
C ILE A 44 -8.43 9.22 4.49
N ASP A 45 -9.27 9.96 3.80
CA ASP A 45 -8.98 10.62 2.54
C ASP A 45 -8.02 11.83 2.69
N GLU A 46 -7.92 12.38 3.90
CA GLU A 46 -6.93 13.38 4.32
C GLU A 46 -5.60 12.75 4.77
N LEU A 47 -5.61 11.45 5.10
CA LEU A 47 -4.47 10.74 5.67
C LEU A 47 -3.78 9.78 4.70
N MET A 48 -4.49 9.29 3.68
CA MET A 48 -3.96 8.35 2.71
C MET A 48 -3.00 9.02 1.72
N THR A 49 -2.04 8.25 1.23
CA THR A 49 -1.25 8.60 0.05
C THR A 49 -2.07 8.30 -1.20
N ARG A 50 -2.51 9.34 -1.92
CA ARG A 50 -3.34 9.24 -3.14
C ARG A 50 -2.55 8.84 -4.37
N ASP A 51 -1.38 9.44 -4.56
CA ASP A 51 -0.49 9.16 -5.68
C ASP A 51 0.45 8.00 -5.32
N CYS A 52 -0.14 6.84 -5.09
CA CYS A 52 0.60 5.63 -4.76
C CYS A 52 1.00 4.86 -6.02
N THR A 53 2.16 4.22 -5.96
CA THR A 53 2.63 3.37 -7.05
C THR A 53 1.76 2.11 -7.14
N LEU A 54 1.18 1.89 -8.31
CA LEU A 54 0.38 0.70 -8.64
C LEU A 54 1.14 -0.16 -9.66
N ILE A 55 0.97 -1.48 -9.58
CA ILE A 55 1.56 -2.42 -10.54
C ILE A 55 0.48 -3.32 -11.14
N SER A 56 0.74 -3.85 -12.33
CA SER A 56 -0.14 -4.84 -12.97
C SER A 56 0.14 -6.25 -12.44
N PRO A 57 -0.83 -7.18 -12.51
CA PRO A 57 -0.64 -8.57 -12.08
C PRO A 57 0.38 -9.36 -12.90
N GLY A 58 0.77 -8.85 -14.08
CA GLY A 58 1.78 -9.47 -14.94
C GLY A 58 3.21 -9.02 -14.66
N LEU A 59 3.43 -8.05 -13.77
CA LEU A 59 4.76 -7.55 -13.44
C LEU A 59 5.57 -8.64 -12.73
N LEU A 60 6.85 -8.80 -13.11
CA LEU A 60 7.70 -9.78 -12.43
C LEU A 60 7.94 -9.38 -10.98
N ALA A 61 7.99 -10.37 -10.09
CA ALA A 61 8.24 -10.14 -8.67
C ALA A 61 9.57 -9.41 -8.41
N ALA A 62 10.61 -9.71 -9.20
CA ALA A 62 11.90 -9.02 -9.11
C ALA A 62 11.79 -7.53 -9.50
N GLU A 63 10.98 -7.21 -10.50
CA GLU A 63 10.73 -5.81 -10.88
C GLU A 63 9.92 -5.09 -9.80
N ALA A 64 8.91 -5.75 -9.21
CA ALA A 64 8.17 -5.21 -8.08
C ALA A 64 9.09 -4.91 -6.89
N LEU A 65 10.06 -5.77 -6.61
CA LEU A 65 11.08 -5.54 -5.58
C LEU A 65 11.94 -4.32 -5.91
N GLN A 66 12.43 -4.20 -7.14
CA GLN A 66 13.23 -3.04 -7.57
C GLN A 66 12.47 -1.72 -7.47
N ILE A 67 11.16 -1.71 -7.82
CA ILE A 67 10.29 -0.55 -7.67
C ILE A 67 10.20 -0.14 -6.20
N MET A 68 10.00 -1.10 -5.29
CA MET A 68 9.93 -0.86 -3.85
C MET A 68 11.24 -0.30 -3.29
N GLU A 69 12.39 -0.86 -3.68
CA GLU A 69 13.70 -0.37 -3.26
C GLU A 69 13.97 1.08 -3.73
N ASN A 70 13.71 1.36 -5.00
CA ASN A 70 13.92 2.68 -5.59
C ASN A 70 12.97 3.72 -4.97
N GLY A 71 11.72 3.34 -4.74
CA GLY A 71 10.69 4.19 -4.16
C GLY A 71 10.74 4.32 -2.64
N LYS A 72 11.57 3.52 -1.96
CA LYS A 72 11.72 3.48 -0.49
C LYS A 72 10.39 3.21 0.24
N PHE A 73 9.60 2.28 -0.27
CA PHE A 73 8.37 1.79 0.36
C PHE A 73 8.30 0.27 0.28
N ASN A 74 7.57 -0.36 1.20
CA ASN A 74 7.62 -1.82 1.39
C ASN A 74 6.36 -2.56 0.92
N ALA A 75 5.38 -1.85 0.36
CA ALA A 75 4.13 -2.42 -0.10
C ALA A 75 3.75 -1.86 -1.48
N LEU A 76 3.19 -2.74 -2.33
CA LEU A 76 2.65 -2.40 -3.64
C LEU A 76 1.24 -2.94 -3.76
N LEU A 77 0.37 -2.16 -4.38
CA LEU A 77 -0.97 -2.60 -4.75
C LEU A 77 -0.94 -3.11 -6.19
N VAL A 78 -1.58 -4.26 -6.39
CA VAL A 78 -1.72 -4.90 -7.71
C VAL A 78 -3.12 -4.58 -8.22
N VAL A 79 -3.20 -4.00 -9.42
CA VAL A 79 -4.46 -3.56 -10.04
C VAL A 79 -4.65 -4.08 -11.46
N ASP A 80 -5.89 -4.23 -11.88
CA ASP A 80 -6.25 -4.49 -13.28
C ASP A 80 -6.15 -3.23 -14.17
N ASP A 81 -6.47 -3.37 -15.46
CA ASP A 81 -6.43 -2.27 -16.43
C ASP A 81 -7.41 -1.11 -16.11
N ASN A 82 -8.43 -1.36 -15.28
CA ASN A 82 -9.38 -0.37 -14.80
C ASN A 82 -9.01 0.19 -13.42
N LYS A 83 -7.77 -0.06 -12.95
CA LYS A 83 -7.28 0.30 -11.61
C LYS A 83 -8.04 -0.34 -10.45
N ARG A 84 -8.75 -1.45 -10.70
CA ARG A 84 -9.41 -2.20 -9.63
C ARG A 84 -8.39 -3.03 -8.87
N LEU A 85 -8.48 -3.01 -7.54
CA LEU A 85 -7.58 -3.77 -6.68
C LEU A 85 -7.78 -5.27 -6.88
N VAL A 86 -6.72 -5.98 -7.26
CA VAL A 86 -6.72 -7.45 -7.42
C VAL A 86 -5.77 -8.15 -6.45
N GLY A 87 -4.86 -7.41 -5.81
CA GLY A 87 -3.94 -7.96 -4.83
C GLY A 87 -3.01 -6.92 -4.21
N ALA A 88 -2.09 -7.38 -3.38
CA ALA A 88 -1.02 -6.57 -2.83
C ALA A 88 0.23 -7.43 -2.62
N LEU A 89 1.39 -6.81 -2.71
CA LEU A 89 2.67 -7.40 -2.38
C LEU A 89 3.30 -6.62 -1.23
N ASN A 90 4.02 -7.31 -0.35
CA ASN A 90 4.96 -6.66 0.54
C ASN A 90 6.39 -7.16 0.23
N MET A 91 7.37 -6.31 0.47
CA MET A 91 8.78 -6.61 0.22
C MET A 91 9.26 -7.83 1.03
N HIS A 92 8.81 -7.99 2.27
CA HIS A 92 9.25 -9.08 3.14
C HIS A 92 8.81 -10.47 2.63
N ASP A 93 7.63 -10.57 2.04
CA ASP A 93 7.06 -11.79 1.47
C ASP A 93 7.80 -12.16 0.19
N LEU A 94 8.15 -11.17 -0.64
CA LEU A 94 9.00 -11.40 -1.83
C LEU A 94 10.37 -11.93 -1.44
N LEU A 95 11.03 -11.31 -0.45
CA LEU A 95 12.33 -11.76 0.04
C LEU A 95 12.25 -13.18 0.65
N ARG A 96 11.20 -13.46 1.43
CA ARG A 96 10.96 -14.80 2.01
C ARG A 96 10.67 -15.86 0.94
N ALA A 97 10.05 -15.47 -0.16
CA ALA A 97 9.79 -16.35 -1.31
C ALA A 97 11.06 -16.62 -2.15
N GLY A 98 12.20 -16.01 -1.81
CA GLY A 98 13.47 -16.22 -2.52
C GLY A 98 13.57 -15.42 -3.81
N VAL A 99 12.83 -14.31 -3.94
CA VAL A 99 13.00 -13.36 -5.05
C VAL A 99 14.29 -12.58 -4.81
N VAL A 100 15.40 -13.06 -5.40
CA VAL A 100 16.74 -12.47 -5.39
C VAL A 100 17.48 -12.77 -6.70
#